data_AF-A0A9P6WTQ4-F1
#
_entry.id   AF-A0A9P6WTQ4-F1
#
_cell.length_a   1.000
_cell.length_b   1.000
_cell.length_c   1.000
_cell.angle_alpha   90.00
_cell.angle_beta   90.00
_cell.angle_gamma   90.00
#
_symmetry.space_group_name_H-M   'P 1'
#
loop_
_entity.id
_entity.type
_entity.pdbx_description
1 polymer ?
#
loop_
_entity_poly.entity_id
_entity_poly.type
_entity_poly.pdbx_seq_one_letter_code
_entity_poly.pdbx_strand_id
1 'polypeptide(L)'
;MAAQIQQLTQLLQQQQQQQQQRASEAEVDQAKKECSSYLAEYYRDYVVGRRSEFDLDVTFAHKNNRKVKALLSEQVRKHRRFDLLTTSQIHTIIRSKYSYLMSKAKGKTVVSTKTTCRSRVNTVSI
;
A
#
# COMPACT_ATOMS: atom_id res chain seq x y z
N MET A 1 -32.81 -1.64 -36.30
CA MET A 1 -31.35 -1.89 -36.40
C MET A 1 -30.51 -0.80 -35.71
N ALA A 2 -30.78 0.50 -35.92
CA ALA A 2 -29.95 1.57 -35.33
C ALA A 2 -29.84 1.56 -33.78
N ALA A 3 -30.95 1.26 -33.07
CA ALA A 3 -30.96 1.19 -31.61
C ALA A 3 -30.12 0.03 -31.03
N GLN A 4 -30.06 -1.09 -31.75
CA GLN A 4 -29.30 -2.28 -31.34
C GLN A 4 -27.80 -2.06 -31.47
N ILE A 5 -27.38 -1.32 -32.52
CA ILE A 5 -25.99 -0.90 -32.72
C ILE A 5 -25.58 0.08 -31.62
N GLN A 6 -26.42 1.07 -31.27
CA GLN A 6 -26.12 2.02 -30.19
C GLN A 6 -25.98 1.35 -28.81
N GLN A 7 -26.84 0.38 -28.48
CA GLN A 7 -26.70 -0.39 -27.24
C GLN A 7 -25.40 -1.20 -27.20
N LEU A 8 -25.02 -1.84 -28.32
CA LEU A 8 -23.78 -2.61 -28.41
C LEU A 8 -22.54 -1.72 -28.21
N THR A 9 -22.55 -0.53 -28.80
CA THR A 9 -21.45 0.44 -28.66
C THR A 9 -21.29 0.91 -27.22
N GLN A 10 -22.38 1.21 -26.51
CA GLN A 10 -22.32 1.60 -25.09
C GLN A 10 -21.77 0.48 -24.20
N LEU A 11 -22.16 -0.77 -24.45
CA LEU A 11 -21.69 -1.95 -23.72
C LEU A 11 -20.19 -2.20 -23.92
N LEU A 12 -19.70 -2.05 -25.16
CA LEU A 12 -18.28 -2.15 -25.49
C LEU A 12 -17.45 -1.04 -24.82
N GLN A 13 -17.99 0.19 -24.79
CA GLN A 13 -17.33 1.32 -24.14
C GLN A 13 -17.21 1.13 -22.62
N GLN A 14 -18.25 0.60 -21.97
CA GLN A 14 -18.20 0.24 -20.55
C GLN A 14 -17.20 -0.89 -20.27
N GLN A 15 -17.11 -1.90 -21.15
CA GLN A 15 -16.13 -2.98 -20.99
C GLN A 15 -14.68 -2.50 -21.11
N GLN A 16 -14.38 -1.64 -22.10
CA GLN A 16 -13.03 -1.07 -22.24
C GLN A 16 -12.62 -0.23 -21.02
N GLN A 17 -13.52 0.59 -20.49
CA GLN A 17 -13.24 1.39 -19.28
C GLN A 17 -12.98 0.50 -18.06
N GLN A 18 -13.76 -0.57 -17.86
CA GLN A 18 -13.51 -1.52 -16.77
C GLN A 18 -12.17 -2.24 -16.91
N GLN A 19 -11.78 -2.59 -18.13
CA GLN A 19 -10.53 -3.32 -18.37
C GLN A 19 -9.30 -2.43 -18.13
N GLN A 20 -9.37 -1.15 -18.53
CA GLN A 20 -8.34 -0.15 -18.20
C GLN A 20 -8.27 0.15 -16.70
N GLN A 21 -9.40 0.26 -16.01
CA GLN A 21 -9.41 0.43 -14.55
C GLN A 21 -8.77 -0.77 -13.85
N ARG A 22 -9.12 -2.01 -14.24
CA ARG A 22 -8.52 -3.22 -13.66
C ARG A 22 -7.01 -3.33 -13.92
N ALA A 23 -6.56 -2.96 -15.11
CA ALA A 23 -5.13 -2.95 -15.43
C ALA A 23 -4.38 -1.93 -14.54
N SER A 24 -4.94 -0.73 -14.40
CA SER A 24 -4.38 0.33 -13.55
C SER A 24 -4.34 -0.06 -12.07
N GLU A 25 -5.36 -0.76 -11.56
CA GLU A 25 -5.38 -1.28 -10.19
C GLU A 25 -4.28 -2.30 -9.94
N ALA A 26 -4.01 -3.19 -10.91
CA ALA A 26 -2.96 -4.19 -10.80
C ALA A 26 -1.56 -3.55 -10.74
N GLU A 27 -1.31 -2.53 -11.57
CA GLU A 27 -0.06 -1.75 -11.56
C GLU A 27 0.15 -1.04 -10.22
N VAL A 28 -0.90 -0.41 -9.70
CA VAL A 28 -0.86 0.26 -8.39
C VAL A 28 -0.61 -0.74 -7.26
N ASP A 29 -1.25 -1.90 -7.28
CA ASP A 29 -1.04 -2.94 -6.27
C ASP A 29 0.35 -3.55 -6.32
N GLN A 30 0.92 -3.70 -7.52
CA GLN A 30 2.31 -4.10 -7.68
C GLN A 30 3.26 -3.05 -7.10
N ALA A 31 3.05 -1.76 -7.43
CA ALA A 31 3.83 -0.66 -6.87
C ALA A 31 3.74 -0.60 -5.33
N LYS A 32 2.58 -0.88 -4.73
CA LYS A 32 2.42 -0.97 -3.26
C LYS A 32 3.27 -2.09 -2.66
N LYS A 33 3.29 -3.27 -3.27
CA LYS A 33 4.08 -4.44 -2.80
C LYS A 33 5.57 -4.16 -2.87
N GLU A 34 6.04 -3.59 -3.98
CA GLU A 34 7.43 -3.22 -4.17
C GLU A 34 7.85 -2.13 -3.20
N CYS A 35 7.04 -1.09 -3.03
CA CYS A 35 7.28 -0.02 -2.05
C CYS A 35 7.37 -0.56 -0.62
N SER A 36 6.49 -1.48 -0.24
CA SER A 36 6.53 -2.14 1.08
C SER A 36 7.81 -2.96 1.30
N SER A 37 8.31 -3.61 0.25
CA SER A 37 9.54 -4.41 0.30
C SER A 37 10.78 -3.50 0.38
N TYR A 38 10.85 -2.48 -0.48
CA TYR A 38 11.91 -1.46 -0.44
C TYR A 38 12.03 -0.78 0.92
N LEU A 39 10.90 -0.33 1.49
CA LEU A 39 10.88 0.28 2.82
C LEU A 39 11.35 -0.68 3.92
N ALA A 40 11.14 -1.99 3.76
CA ALA A 40 11.61 -2.99 4.70
C ALA A 40 13.13 -3.05 4.75
N GLU A 41 13.75 -3.12 3.57
CA GLU A 41 15.19 -3.21 3.40
C GLU A 41 15.84 -1.91 3.86
N TYR A 42 15.32 -0.77 3.40
CA TYR A 42 15.83 0.54 3.80
C TYR A 42 15.74 0.77 5.31
N TYR A 43 14.62 0.41 5.95
CA TYR A 43 14.45 0.56 7.39
C TYR A 43 15.45 -0.29 8.18
N ARG A 44 15.66 -1.55 7.76
CA ARG A 44 16.62 -2.45 8.39
C ARG A 44 18.05 -1.93 8.24
N ASP A 45 18.43 -1.54 7.04
CA ASP A 45 19.82 -1.18 6.73
C ASP A 45 20.23 0.19 7.29
N TYR A 46 19.33 1.17 7.21
CA TYR A 46 19.68 2.58 7.44
C TYR A 46 19.01 3.21 8.67
N VAL A 47 17.87 2.69 9.14
CA VAL A 47 17.16 3.27 10.30
C VAL A 47 17.45 2.49 11.59
N VAL A 48 17.54 1.16 11.52
CA VAL A 48 17.94 0.31 12.66
C VAL A 48 19.45 0.10 12.70
N GLY A 49 20.13 0.22 11.56
CA GLY A 49 21.57 0.02 11.42
C GLY A 49 21.94 -1.46 11.32
N ARG A 50 22.80 -1.82 10.36
CA ARG A 50 23.35 -3.17 10.22
C ARG A 50 24.26 -3.52 11.40
N ARG A 51 23.70 -3.91 12.56
CA ARG A 51 24.32 -4.72 13.65
C ARG A 51 23.59 -4.64 14.99
N SER A 52 22.65 -3.71 15.19
CA SER A 52 21.91 -3.64 16.46
C SER A 52 20.74 -4.61 16.45
N GLU A 53 20.58 -5.34 17.55
CA GLU A 53 19.38 -6.13 17.81
C GLU A 53 18.14 -5.26 17.56
N PHE A 54 17.13 -5.84 16.92
CA PHE A 54 15.92 -5.12 16.51
C PHE A 54 15.16 -4.63 17.75
N ASP A 55 15.46 -3.40 18.18
CA ASP A 55 14.86 -2.81 19.37
C ASP A 55 13.40 -2.41 19.09
N LEU A 56 12.50 -3.08 19.81
CA LEU A 56 11.06 -2.90 19.71
C LEU A 56 10.62 -1.50 20.19
N ASP A 57 11.29 -0.93 21.19
CA ASP A 57 10.93 0.35 21.79
C ASP A 57 11.38 1.52 20.88
N VAL A 58 12.55 1.40 20.26
CA VAL A 58 13.01 2.33 19.21
C VAL A 58 12.06 2.30 18.00
N THR A 59 11.65 1.11 17.57
CA THR A 59 10.69 0.96 16.46
C THR A 59 9.30 1.50 16.83
N PHE A 60 8.87 1.37 18.09
CA PHE A 60 7.63 1.95 18.60
C PHE A 60 7.67 3.48 18.58
N ALA A 61 8.77 4.09 19.01
CA ALA A 61 8.99 5.53 18.91
C ALA A 61 8.98 6.00 17.45
N HIS A 62 9.60 5.24 16.53
CA HIS A 62 9.68 5.55 15.11
C HIS A 62 8.33 5.51 14.39
N LYS A 63 7.43 4.59 14.78
CA LYS A 63 6.07 4.49 14.21
C LYS A 63 5.28 5.79 14.32
N ASN A 64 5.47 6.55 15.40
CA ASN A 64 4.78 7.82 15.63
C ASN A 64 5.63 9.04 15.29
N ASN A 65 6.94 8.89 15.15
CA ASN A 65 7.87 9.98 14.85
C ASN A 65 7.63 10.60 13.45
N ARG A 66 7.30 11.90 13.42
CA ARG A 66 7.04 12.66 12.20
C ARG A 66 8.27 12.76 11.29
N LYS A 67 9.48 12.90 11.86
CA LYS A 67 10.73 13.00 11.09
C LYS A 67 11.04 11.69 10.37
N VAL A 68 10.85 10.56 11.03
CA VAL A 68 11.06 9.24 10.42
C VAL A 68 10.05 8.98 9.29
N LYS A 69 8.78 9.33 9.48
CA LYS A 69 7.78 9.26 8.40
C LYS A 69 8.15 10.13 7.20
N ALA A 70 8.56 11.37 7.44
CA ALA A 70 8.99 12.28 6.39
C ALA A 70 10.19 11.72 5.62
N LEU A 71 11.20 11.22 6.34
CA LEU A 71 12.39 10.60 5.75
C LEU A 71 12.02 9.38 4.89
N LEU A 72 11.18 8.46 5.39
CA LEU A 72 10.77 7.29 4.60
C LEU A 72 9.94 7.70 3.37
N SER A 73 9.03 8.65 3.51
CA SER A 73 8.25 9.17 2.38
C SER A 73 9.16 9.83 1.33
N GLU A 74 10.13 10.64 1.75
CA GLU A 74 11.09 11.29 0.86
C GLU A 74 11.96 10.26 0.12
N GLN A 75 12.39 9.21 0.82
CA GLN A 75 13.16 8.12 0.21
C GLN A 75 12.36 7.33 -0.82
N VAL A 76 11.05 7.13 -0.61
CA VAL A 76 10.16 6.56 -1.63
C VAL A 76 10.06 7.49 -2.83
N ARG A 77 9.92 8.80 -2.59
CA ARG A 77 9.79 9.81 -3.66
C ARG A 77 11.03 9.99 -4.54
N LYS A 78 12.18 9.45 -4.15
CA LYS A 78 13.37 9.43 -5.02
C LYS A 78 13.26 8.43 -6.19
N HIS A 79 12.33 7.48 -6.11
CA HIS A 79 12.19 6.42 -7.12
C HIS A 79 10.92 6.61 -7.96
N ARG A 80 11.11 6.91 -9.25
CA ARG A 80 10.00 7.09 -10.21
C ARG A 80 9.03 5.91 -10.29
N ARG A 81 9.51 4.70 -10.00
CA ARG A 81 8.66 3.49 -9.97
C ARG A 81 7.51 3.55 -8.94
N PHE A 82 7.56 4.50 -8.00
CA PHE A 82 6.52 4.72 -6.99
C PHE A 82 5.67 5.99 -7.26
N ASP A 83 5.82 6.63 -8.41
CA ASP A 83 5.06 7.86 -8.76
C ASP A 83 3.55 7.61 -8.86
N LEU A 84 3.17 6.38 -9.24
CA LEU A 84 1.78 5.91 -9.25
C LEU A 84 1.14 5.89 -7.85
N LEU A 85 1.95 5.94 -6.78
CA LEU A 85 1.45 5.93 -5.41
C LEU A 85 1.16 7.34 -4.90
N THR A 86 -0.04 7.51 -4.38
CA THR A 86 -0.42 8.74 -3.68
C THR A 86 0.29 8.84 -2.33
N THR A 87 0.44 10.06 -1.81
CA THR A 87 1.09 10.29 -0.52
C THR A 87 0.35 9.55 0.62
N SER A 88 -0.98 9.45 0.55
CA SER A 88 -1.77 8.70 1.53
C SER A 88 -1.53 7.19 1.46
N GLN A 89 -1.35 6.63 0.26
CA GLN A 89 -0.97 5.23 0.09
C GLN A 89 0.41 4.96 0.68
N ILE A 90 1.40 5.81 0.40
CA ILE A 90 2.76 5.68 0.97
C ILE A 90 2.73 5.72 2.50
N HIS A 91 2.01 6.69 3.10
CA HIS A 91 1.85 6.75 4.55
C HIS A 91 1.18 5.51 5.16
N THR A 92 0.20 4.96 4.45
CA THR A 92 -0.49 3.73 4.86
C THR A 92 0.47 2.53 4.82
N ILE A 93 1.27 2.40 3.77
CA ILE A 93 2.30 1.36 3.63
C ILE A 93 3.30 1.46 4.78
N ILE A 94 3.84 2.66 5.05
CA ILE A 94 4.77 2.91 6.15
C ILE A 94 4.16 2.43 7.47
N ARG A 95 2.93 2.86 7.79
CA ARG A 95 2.24 2.47 9.04
C ARG A 95 2.04 0.96 9.13
N SER A 96 1.55 0.33 8.07
CA SER A 96 1.31 -1.12 8.03
C SER A 96 2.61 -1.91 8.19
N LYS A 97 3.72 -1.41 7.62
CA LYS A 97 5.03 -2.05 7.74
C LYS A 97 5.54 -2.06 9.17
N TYR A 98 5.41 -0.95 9.90
CA TYR A 98 5.74 -0.91 11.33
C TYR A 98 4.95 -1.96 12.11
N SER A 99 3.64 -2.08 11.88
CA SER A 99 2.81 -3.09 12.54
C SER A 99 3.26 -4.52 12.23
N TYR A 100 3.67 -4.79 10.99
CA TYR A 100 4.23 -6.09 10.58
C TYR A 100 5.54 -6.41 11.30
N LEU A 101 6.50 -5.47 11.29
CA LEU A 101 7.80 -5.65 11.93
C LEU A 101 7.65 -5.87 13.45
N MET A 102 6.73 -5.13 14.09
CA MET A 102 6.39 -5.32 15.51
C MET A 102 5.86 -6.72 15.81
N SER A 103 4.98 -7.23 14.95
CA SER A 103 4.36 -8.53 15.17
C SER A 103 5.36 -9.67 14.95
N LYS A 104 6.22 -9.55 13.92
CA LYS A 104 7.37 -10.44 13.69
C LYS A 104 8.35 -10.46 14.86
N ALA A 105 8.73 -9.29 15.39
CA ALA A 105 9.68 -9.18 16.50
C ALA A 105 9.13 -9.75 17.81
N LYS A 106 7.81 -9.69 18.04
CA LYS A 106 7.15 -10.32 19.20
C LYS A 106 6.94 -11.84 19.08
N GLY A 107 7.52 -12.48 18.05
CA GLY A 107 7.32 -13.91 17.78
C GLY A 107 5.87 -14.28 17.42
N LYS A 108 5.01 -13.29 17.16
CA LYS A 108 3.62 -13.54 16.75
C LYS A 108 3.63 -13.83 15.26
N THR A 109 3.30 -15.06 14.88
CA THR A 109 3.16 -15.48 13.48
C THR A 109 2.15 -14.56 12.80
N VAL A 110 2.63 -13.63 11.98
CA VAL A 110 1.76 -12.72 11.24
C VAL A 110 1.14 -13.50 10.11
N VAL A 111 -0.09 -13.96 10.32
CA VAL A 111 -0.92 -14.45 9.23
C VAL A 111 -1.03 -13.30 8.22
N SER A 112 -0.47 -13.52 7.04
CA SER A 112 -0.53 -12.59 5.91
C SER A 112 -1.96 -12.10 5.74
N THR A 113 -2.26 -10.88 6.18
CA THR A 113 -3.56 -10.27 5.96
C THR A 113 -3.66 -9.97 4.47
N LYS A 114 -4.22 -10.93 3.72
CA LYS A 114 -5.00 -10.61 2.51
C LYS A 114 -5.83 -9.38 2.86
N THR A 115 -5.67 -8.33 2.07
CA THR A 115 -6.35 -7.05 2.20
C THR A 115 -7.84 -7.28 2.46
N THR A 116 -8.27 -7.21 3.72
CA THR A 116 -9.69 -7.16 4.04
C THR A 116 -10.13 -5.76 3.71
N CYS A 117 -10.63 -5.57 2.48
CA CYS A 117 -11.43 -4.42 2.13
C CYS A 117 -12.57 -4.34 3.15
N ARG A 118 -12.51 -3.37 4.07
CA ARG A 118 -13.69 -2.99 4.86
C ARG A 118 -14.65 -2.30 3.90
N SER A 119 -15.52 -3.08 3.27
CA SER A 119 -16.72 -2.53 2.65
C SER A 119 -17.53 -1.87 3.76
N ARG A 120 -17.77 -0.57 3.64
CA ARG A 120 -18.79 0.11 4.44
C ARG A 120 -20.13 -0.44 3.97
N VAL A 121 -20.71 -1.36 4.73
CA VAL A 121 -22.12 -1.72 4.57
C VAL A 121 -22.91 -0.49 5.02
N ASN A 122 -23.46 0.25 4.05
CA ASN A 122 -24.45 1.27 4.31
C ASN A 122 -25.74 0.53 4.70
N THR A 123 -26.01 0.43 6.00
CA THR A 123 -27.34 0.03 6.47
C THR A 123 -28.28 1.19 6.18
N VAL A 124 -28.96 1.13 5.03
CA VAL A 124 -30.17 1.91 4.79
C VAL A 124 -31.28 1.23 5.59
N SER A 125 -31.64 1.82 6.73
CA SER A 125 -32.88 1.46 7.41
C SER A 125 -34.04 1.96 6.55
N ILE A 126 -34.94 1.04 6.21
CA ILE A 126 -36.26 1.33 5.61
C ILE A 126 -37.18 1.81 6.73
#